data_AF-A0A2L2YZP9-F1
#
_entry.id   AF-A0A2L2YZP9-F1
#
_cell.length_a   1.000
_cell.length_b   1.000
_cell.length_c   1.000
_cell.angle_alpha   90.00
_cell.angle_beta   90.00
_cell.angle_gamma   90.00
#
_symmetry.space_group_name_H-M   'P 1'
#
loop_
_entity.id
_entity.type
_entity.pdbx_description
1 polymer ?
#
loop_
_entity_poly.entity_id
_entity_poly.type
_entity_poly.pdbx_seq_one_letter_code
_entity_poly.pdbx_strand_id
1 'polypeptide(L)' 'VSSLAEPDTNVLKRINDSLVVDTKTIGAKQTHVHMTDEYGTDQKEFENEIEAACLSDEWSIMIGKAGIL' A
#
# COMPACT_ATOMS: atom_id res chain seq x y z
N VAL A 1 11.73 -8.58 -1.50
CA VAL A 1 10.72 -7.94 -0.63
C VAL A 1 11.00 -8.42 0.78
N SER A 2 11.20 -7.52 1.73
CA SER A 2 11.34 -7.91 3.14
C SER A 2 9.94 -8.05 3.75
N SER A 3 9.71 -9.09 4.55
CA SER A 3 8.44 -9.33 5.24
C SER A 3 8.30 -8.53 6.53
N LEU A 4 8.87 -7.31 6.56
CA LEU A 4 8.99 -6.50 7.77
C LEU A 4 7.68 -5.80 8.17
N ALA A 5 6.73 -5.69 7.25
CA ALA A 5 5.41 -5.14 7.52
C ALA A 5 4.37 -5.86 6.68
N GLU A 6 3.17 -6.03 7.21
CA GLU A 6 2.03 -6.53 6.44
C GLU A 6 1.47 -5.39 5.58
N PRO A 7 1.45 -5.53 4.25
CA PRO A 7 0.99 -4.47 3.37
C PRO A 7 -0.53 -4.42 3.29
N ASP A 8 -1.06 -3.25 2.94
CA ASP A 8 -2.44 -3.16 2.47
C ASP A 8 -2.60 -3.90 1.14
N THR A 9 -3.75 -4.55 0.97
CA THR A 9 -4.13 -5.23 -0.26
C THR A 9 -5.40 -4.61 -0.83
N ASN A 10 -5.29 -4.07 -2.04
CA ASN A 10 -6.45 -3.56 -2.81
C ASN A 10 -6.72 -4.49 -3.99
N VAL A 11 -7.91 -5.07 -4.04
CA VAL A 11 -8.41 -5.86 -5.17
C VAL A 11 -9.21 -4.95 -6.06
N LEU A 12 -8.79 -4.80 -7.31
CA LEU A 12 -9.46 -3.99 -8.32
C LEU A 12 -10.22 -4.89 -9.28
N LYS A 13 -11.45 -4.49 -9.63
CA LYS A 13 -12.30 -5.21 -10.56
C LYS A 13 -12.63 -4.32 -11.75
N ARG A 14 -12.50 -4.90 -12.95
CA ARG A 14 -12.96 -4.25 -14.18
C ARG A 14 -14.46 -4.45 -14.33
N ILE A 15 -15.20 -3.35 -14.49
CA ILE A 15 -16.63 -3.33 -14.78
C ILE A 15 -16.81 -2.49 -16.04
N ASN A 16 -17.14 -3.13 -17.15
CA ASN A 16 -17.11 -2.54 -18.49
C ASN A 16 -15.72 -1.91 -18.77
N ASP A 17 -15.69 -0.65 -19.23
CA ASP A 17 -14.45 0.10 -19.48
C ASP A 17 -13.91 0.83 -18.24
N SER A 18 -14.49 0.57 -17.05
CA SER A 18 -14.09 1.19 -15.79
C SER A 18 -13.41 0.20 -14.86
N LEU A 19 -12.57 0.74 -13.97
CA LEU A 19 -11.92 0.00 -12.91
C LEU A 19 -12.42 0.54 -11.56
N VAL A 20 -12.81 -0.36 -10.67
CA VAL A 20 -13.30 -0.02 -9.32
C VAL A 20 -12.53 -0.80 -8.26
N VAL A 21 -12.47 -0.26 -7.04
CA VAL A 21 -12.01 -1.01 -5.87
C VAL A 21 -13.11 -1.96 -5.44
N ASP A 22 -12.82 -3.27 -5.41
CA ASP A 22 -13.77 -4.31 -5.02
C ASP A 22 -13.61 -4.68 -3.55
N THR A 23 -12.36 -4.88 -3.11
CA THR A 23 -12.05 -5.19 -1.71
C THR A 23 -10.77 -4.48 -1.29
N LYS A 24 -10.75 -3.99 -0.05
CA LYS A 24 -9.58 -3.41 0.61
C LYS A 24 -9.33 -4.13 1.93
N THR A 25 -8.12 -4.64 2.10
CA THR A 25 -7.62 -5.23 3.35
C THR A 25 -6.50 -4.35 3.86
N ILE A 26 -6.61 -3.87 5.09
CA ILE A 26 -5.58 -3.06 5.74
C ILE A 26 -4.60 -4.00 6.43
N GLY A 27 -3.32 -3.89 6.09
CA GLY A 27 -2.26 -4.68 6.72
C GLY A 27 -1.75 -4.03 8.01
N ALA A 28 -1.20 -4.86 8.91
CA ALA A 28 -0.52 -4.44 10.12
C ALA A 28 0.84 -3.77 9.78
N LYS A 29 0.83 -2.44 9.73
CA LYS A 29 2.00 -1.61 9.35
C LYS A 29 2.79 -1.16 10.57
N GLN A 30 3.38 -2.12 11.28
CA GLN A 30 4.12 -1.87 12.51
C GLN A 30 5.55 -1.35 12.28
N THR A 31 6.10 -1.51 11.07
CA THR A 31 7.47 -1.09 10.72
C THR A 31 7.49 -0.30 9.42
N HIS A 32 8.10 0.89 9.42
CA HIS A 32 8.39 1.67 8.22
C HIS A 32 9.89 1.76 7.96
N VAL A 33 10.28 1.63 6.71
CA VAL A 33 11.67 1.81 6.28
C VAL A 33 11.81 3.19 5.63
N HIS A 34 12.66 4.03 6.19
CA HIS A 34 12.94 5.38 5.70
C HIS A 34 14.35 5.43 5.11
N MET A 35 14.52 6.09 3.96
CA MET A 35 15.88 6.39 3.47
C MET A 35 16.49 7.51 4.31
N THR A 36 17.77 7.37 4.65
CA THR A 36 18.54 8.43 5.31
C THR A 36 19.49 9.08 4.31
N ASP A 37 19.80 10.36 4.52
CA ASP A 37 20.66 11.17 3.66
C ASP A 37 22.07 10.57 3.51
N GLU A 38 22.49 9.79 4.50
CA GLU A 38 23.77 9.10 4.56
C GLU A 38 23.62 7.62 4.14
N TYR A 39 23.48 7.39 2.83
CA TYR A 39 23.68 6.10 2.12
C TYR A 39 22.91 4.86 2.62
N GLY A 40 21.89 5.01 3.47
CA GLY A 40 21.27 3.87 4.17
C GLY A 40 19.76 3.92 4.27
N THR A 41 19.25 2.97 5.05
CA THR A 41 17.84 2.90 5.44
C THR A 41 17.76 2.79 6.95
N ASP A 42 16.90 3.58 7.56
CA ASP A 42 16.51 3.45 8.96
C ASP A 42 15.16 2.74 9.07
N GLN A 43 14.97 1.97 10.15
CA GLN A 43 13.73 1.26 10.42
C GLN A 43 13.07 1.88 11.65
N LYS A 44 11.84 2.35 11.46
CA LYS A 44 11.03 2.91 12.54
C LYS A 44 9.91 1.94 12.87
N GLU A 45 9.93 1.44 14.09
CA GLU A 45 8.84 0.65 14.67
C GLU A 45 7.83 1.59 15.35
N PHE A 46 6.56 1.26 15.23
CA PHE A 46 5.46 2.00 15.87
C PHE A 46 4.88 1.16 17.01
N GLU A 47 4.66 1.77 18.17
CA GLU A 47 4.05 1.09 19.33
C GLU A 47 2.58 0.71 19.08
N ASN A 48 1.91 1.38 18.14
CA ASN A 48 0.52 1.12 17.77
C ASN A 48 0.42 0.82 16.26
N GLU A 49 -0.49 -0.09 15.90
CA GLU A 49 -0.77 -0.39 14.50
C GLU A 49 -1.35 0.83 13.77
N ILE A 50 -0.78 1.13 12.61
CA ILE A 50 -1.34 2.14 11.72
C ILE A 50 -2.45 1.46 10.91
N GLU A 51 -3.69 1.60 11.37
CA GLU A 51 -4.89 1.08 10.69
C GLU A 51 -5.34 1.96 9.50
N ALA A 52 -4.59 2.99 9.16
CA ALA A 52 -4.89 3.84 8.00
C ALA A 52 -4.47 3.14 6.69
N ALA A 53 -5.27 3.35 5.65
CA ALA A 53 -4.94 2.88 4.30
C ALA A 53 -3.74 3.68 3.73
N CYS A 54 -2.76 2.97 3.16
CA CYS A 54 -1.62 3.56 2.45
C CYS A 54 -2.04 4.30 1.18
N LEU A 55 -3.10 3.84 0.52
CA LEU A 55 -3.60 4.43 -0.72
C LEU A 55 -5.09 4.75 -0.61
N SER A 56 -5.47 5.90 -1.16
CA SER A 56 -6.87 6.20 -1.44
C SER A 56 -7.39 5.34 -2.60
N ASP A 57 -8.71 5.32 -2.79
CA ASP A 57 -9.32 4.55 -3.88
C ASP A 57 -8.94 5.14 -5.24
N GLU A 58 -8.86 6.47 -5.34
CA GLU A 58 -8.45 7.16 -6.56
C GLU A 58 -7.03 6.76 -6.99
N TRP A 59 -6.09 6.71 -6.03
CA TRP A 59 -4.72 6.27 -6.29
C TRP A 59 -4.65 4.78 -6.63
N SER A 60 -5.42 3.94 -5.95
CA SER A 60 -5.50 2.51 -6.25
C SER A 60 -5.98 2.26 -7.68
N ILE A 61 -7.04 2.96 -8.10
CA ILE A 61 -7.57 2.89 -9.47
C ILE A 61 -6.56 3.44 -10.48
N MET A 62 -5.90 4.56 -10.18
CA MET A 62 -4.89 5.15 -11.06
C MET A 62 -3.74 4.18 -11.34
N ILE A 63 -3.18 3.56 -10.29
CA ILE A 63 -2.11 2.55 -10.42
C ILE A 63 -2.62 1.33 -11.17
N GLY A 64 -3.82 0.84 -10.85
CA GLY A 64 -4.43 -0.31 -11.53
C GLY A 64 -4.62 -0.09 -13.03
N LYS A 65 -5.05 1.11 -13.43
CA LYS A 65 -5.16 1.48 -14.86
C LYS A 65 -3.82 1.48 -15.57
N ALA A 66 -2.73 1.87 -14.90
CA ALA A 66 -1.39 1.83 -15.48
C ALA A 66 -0.85 0.39 -15.62
N GLY A 67 -1.25 -0.53 -14.73
CA GLY A 67 -0.81 -1.92 -14.74
C GLY A 67 -1.58 -2.84 -15.70
N ILE A 68 -2.84 -2.53 -16.03
CA ILE A 68 -3.72 -3.34 -16.89
C ILE A 68 -3.67 -2.81 -18.35
N LEU A 69 -2.46 -2.61 -18.90
CA LEU A 69 -2.27 -2.32 -20.33
C LEU A 69 -2.76 -3.49 -21.20
#